data_AF-A0A2D4RWF1-F1
#
_entry.id   AF-A0A2D4RWF1-F1
#
_cell.length_a   1.000
_cell.length_b   1.000
_cell.length_c   1.000
_cell.angle_alpha   90.00
_cell.angle_beta   90.00
_cell.angle_gamma   90.00
#
_symmetry.space_group_name_H-M   'P 1'
#
loop_
_entity.id
_entity.type
_entity.pdbx_description
1 polymer ?
#
loop_
_entity_poly.entity_id
_entity_poly.type
_entity_poly.pdbx_seq_one_letter_code
_entity_poly.pdbx_strand_id
1 'polypeptide(L)'
;MDIDSLGLKQAREVRELLASDPYVEAVFLSPSRRGVKAAMKIPICLDDKEHKQAFQAARRYIKEKYNLIIDESCKDVRRLCFFSYDPQLVLNQDVVPLNTSEWSIAKPSETVCEEPADLTEPTEDLFEPPPTDLITVSAEHYLEQGLQQIESAAEGSRHNNYCRVAYSCGGFVSSDLLAREDTLELLINAARKARPEDPADAERTVQQCFSEGEKKPYRPKVTSSTIKGNWHYLNTAPNEPRKLKPNLHNVVEWLSVMQWSTWYDEFHHRTMTVDERGDHIEWEDELTLKLTKELQDFDLGWRGISDLIVDKAVQTYAYQDKRNELTDFLDSLQWDGVPRIDSWLIDYCGTVDNLYTREAG
;
A
#
# COMPACT_ATOMS: atom_id res chain seq x y z
N MET A 1 -14.11 22.15 1.01
CA MET A 1 -12.68 22.53 0.97
C MET A 1 -11.92 21.43 0.27
N ASP A 2 -10.89 21.77 -0.50
CA ASP A 2 -10.05 20.83 -1.25
C ASP A 2 -8.59 21.12 -0.96
N ILE A 3 -7.83 20.07 -0.63
CA ILE A 3 -6.39 20.13 -0.35
C ILE A 3 -5.73 19.10 -1.25
N ASP A 4 -5.04 19.58 -2.27
CA ASP A 4 -4.43 18.75 -3.32
C ASP A 4 -2.90 18.68 -3.19
N SER A 5 -2.30 17.87 -4.05
CA SER A 5 -0.83 17.73 -4.18
C SER A 5 -0.15 17.14 -2.95
N LEU A 6 -0.81 16.21 -2.27
CA LEU A 6 -0.27 15.45 -1.14
C LEU A 6 0.23 14.08 -1.61
N GLY A 7 1.22 13.53 -0.91
CA GLY A 7 1.58 12.10 -1.06
C GLY A 7 0.49 11.19 -0.47
N LEU A 8 0.44 9.91 -0.87
CA LEU A 8 -0.58 8.94 -0.39
C LEU A 8 -0.63 8.82 1.15
N LYS A 9 0.55 8.75 1.79
CA LYS A 9 0.66 8.70 3.26
C LYS A 9 0.21 10.02 3.89
N GLN A 10 0.70 11.13 3.34
CA GLN A 10 0.38 12.47 3.84
C GLN A 10 -1.12 12.79 3.72
N ALA A 11 -1.78 12.37 2.65
CA ALA A 11 -3.22 12.57 2.49
C ALA A 11 -4.02 11.87 3.59
N ARG A 12 -3.63 10.65 3.98
CA ARG A 12 -4.23 9.92 5.12
C ARG A 12 -4.01 10.67 6.43
N GLU A 13 -2.78 11.12 6.68
CA GLU A 13 -2.45 11.89 7.89
C GLU A 13 -3.23 13.20 7.98
N VAL A 14 -3.38 13.92 6.87
CA VAL A 14 -4.17 15.16 6.81
C VAL A 14 -5.66 14.88 7.00
N ARG A 15 -6.20 13.77 6.48
CA ARG A 15 -7.59 13.35 6.75
C ARG A 15 -7.80 13.15 8.25
N GLU A 16 -6.94 12.39 8.91
CA GLU A 16 -7.04 12.14 10.36
C GLU A 16 -6.87 13.43 11.17
N LEU A 17 -5.96 14.32 10.76
CA LEU A 17 -5.77 15.61 11.40
C LEU A 17 -7.05 16.46 11.36
N LEU A 18 -7.65 16.61 10.18
CA LEU A 18 -8.87 17.41 10.00
C LEU A 18 -10.12 16.72 10.55
N ALA A 19 -10.13 15.40 10.71
CA ALA A 19 -11.22 14.65 11.33
C ALA A 19 -11.46 15.06 12.80
N SER A 20 -10.41 15.53 13.48
CA SER A 20 -10.49 16.05 14.85
C SER A 20 -10.92 17.53 14.93
N ASP A 21 -11.12 18.22 13.80
CA ASP A 21 -11.45 19.64 13.80
C ASP A 21 -12.92 19.89 14.14
N PRO A 22 -13.22 20.78 15.11
CA PRO A 22 -14.60 21.00 15.57
C PRO A 22 -15.50 21.67 14.51
N TYR A 23 -14.92 22.30 13.50
CA TYR A 23 -15.67 22.96 12.43
C TYR A 23 -15.83 22.09 11.18
N VAL A 24 -15.17 20.93 11.12
CA VAL A 24 -15.25 19.99 9.99
C VAL A 24 -16.32 18.95 10.31
N GLU A 25 -17.32 18.86 9.42
CA GLU A 25 -18.44 17.91 9.51
C GLU A 25 -18.11 16.58 8.83
N ALA A 26 -17.42 16.63 7.69
CA ALA A 26 -17.05 15.44 6.94
C ALA A 26 -15.65 15.62 6.36
N VAL A 27 -14.84 14.57 6.37
CA VAL A 27 -13.52 14.57 5.73
C VAL A 27 -13.19 13.19 5.13
N PHE A 28 -12.63 13.21 3.94
CA PHE A 28 -12.32 12.00 3.18
C PHE A 28 -11.18 12.23 2.18
N LEU A 29 -10.50 11.16 1.80
CA LEU A 29 -9.50 11.18 0.73
C LEU A 29 -10.17 11.53 -0.60
N SER A 30 -9.56 12.41 -1.40
CA SER A 30 -10.04 12.75 -2.74
C SER A 30 -9.98 11.54 -3.70
N PRO A 31 -10.65 11.56 -4.87
CA PRO A 31 -10.64 10.44 -5.81
C PRO A 31 -9.24 9.93 -6.20
N SER A 32 -8.26 10.83 -6.30
CA SER A 32 -6.87 10.47 -6.61
C SER A 32 -6.09 9.88 -5.44
N ARG A 33 -6.67 9.87 -4.23
CA ARG A 33 -6.04 9.53 -2.95
C ARG A 33 -4.79 10.37 -2.59
N ARG A 34 -4.50 11.40 -3.38
CA ARG A 34 -3.38 12.36 -3.24
C ARG A 34 -3.85 13.74 -2.79
N GLY A 35 -5.01 13.78 -2.14
CA GLY A 35 -5.61 14.99 -1.59
C GLY A 35 -6.68 14.64 -0.59
N VAL A 36 -7.20 15.67 0.09
CA VAL A 36 -8.24 15.56 1.10
C VAL A 36 -9.35 16.55 0.79
N LYS A 37 -10.58 16.05 0.81
CA LYS A 37 -11.79 16.86 0.73
C LYS A 37 -12.42 16.94 2.11
N ALA A 38 -12.78 18.15 2.53
CA ALA A 38 -13.39 18.38 3.83
C ALA A 38 -14.58 19.34 3.72
N ALA A 39 -15.70 19.00 4.34
CA ALA A 39 -16.87 19.85 4.51
C ALA A 39 -16.75 20.58 5.85
N MET A 40 -16.52 21.90 5.81
CA MET A 40 -16.48 22.75 6.99
C MET A 40 -17.80 23.48 7.14
N LYS A 41 -18.35 23.50 8.34
CA LYS A 41 -19.58 24.21 8.66
C LYS A 41 -19.30 25.69 8.80
N ILE A 42 -19.98 26.49 7.98
CA ILE A 42 -19.92 27.95 8.00
C ILE A 42 -21.31 28.52 8.32
N PRO A 43 -21.41 29.79 8.74
CA PRO A 43 -22.70 30.47 8.87
C PRO A 43 -23.48 30.48 7.55
N ILE A 44 -24.81 30.53 7.62
CA ILE A 44 -25.66 30.66 6.45
C ILE A 44 -25.34 31.98 5.74
N CYS A 45 -24.95 31.89 4.47
CA CYS A 45 -24.66 33.04 3.62
C CYS A 45 -25.89 33.39 2.79
N LEU A 46 -26.23 34.68 2.71
CA LEU A 46 -27.35 35.18 1.91
C LEU A 46 -26.97 35.38 0.44
N ASP A 47 -25.69 35.63 0.16
CA ASP A 47 -25.19 35.89 -1.19
C ASP A 47 -23.76 35.36 -1.42
N ASP A 48 -23.29 35.48 -2.67
CA ASP A 48 -21.94 35.08 -3.10
C ASP A 48 -20.82 35.85 -2.39
N LYS A 49 -21.08 37.10 -1.98
CA LYS A 49 -20.08 37.94 -1.30
C LYS A 49 -19.85 37.42 0.11
N GLU A 50 -20.92 37.12 0.85
CA GLU A 50 -20.84 36.52 2.18
C GLU A 50 -20.18 35.14 2.14
N HIS A 51 -20.49 34.33 1.12
CA HIS A 51 -19.83 33.04 0.94
C HIS A 51 -18.31 33.18 0.71
N LYS A 52 -17.89 34.12 -0.14
CA LYS A 52 -16.46 34.40 -0.37
C LYS A 52 -15.75 34.89 0.89
N GLN A 53 -16.43 35.66 1.74
CA GLN A 53 -15.89 36.08 3.03
C GLN A 53 -15.71 34.89 3.97
N ALA A 54 -16.71 34.01 4.06
CA ALA A 54 -16.63 32.77 4.83
C ALA A 54 -15.51 31.85 4.33
N PHE A 55 -15.33 31.74 3.01
CA PHE A 55 -14.23 30.99 2.40
C PHE A 55 -12.86 31.55 2.82
N GLN A 56 -12.65 32.87 2.77
CA GLN A 56 -11.36 33.46 3.17
C GLN A 56 -11.09 33.25 4.67
N ALA A 57 -12.12 33.33 5.52
CA ALA A 57 -12.00 33.01 6.93
C ALA A 57 -11.58 31.55 7.15
N ALA A 58 -12.25 30.59 6.50
CA ALA A 58 -11.91 29.16 6.57
C ALA A 58 -10.48 28.88 6.06
N ARG A 59 -10.11 29.48 4.92
CA ARG A 59 -8.76 29.36 4.36
C ARG A 59 -7.70 29.87 5.31
N ARG A 60 -7.93 31.00 5.96
CA ARG A 60 -7.01 31.56 6.95
C ARG A 60 -6.88 30.64 8.17
N TYR A 61 -8.01 30.19 8.72
CA TYR A 61 -8.04 29.27 9.85
C TYR A 61 -7.22 28.01 9.59
N ILE A 62 -7.47 27.34 8.47
CA ILE A 62 -6.77 26.12 8.07
C ILE A 62 -5.26 26.39 7.87
N LYS A 63 -4.91 27.53 7.27
CA LYS A 63 -3.52 27.91 7.06
C LYS A 63 -2.80 28.22 8.37
N GLU A 64 -3.39 28.97 9.28
CA GLU A 64 -2.74 29.34 10.54
C GLU A 64 -2.69 28.16 11.53
N LYS A 65 -3.73 27.33 11.61
CA LYS A 65 -3.79 26.22 12.56
C LYS A 65 -3.01 24.98 12.12
N TYR A 66 -3.06 24.65 10.83
CA TYR A 66 -2.51 23.39 10.31
C TYR A 66 -1.43 23.58 9.25
N ASN A 67 -1.11 24.82 8.87
CA ASN A 67 -0.21 25.13 7.76
C ASN A 67 -0.66 24.57 6.39
N LEU A 68 -1.92 24.18 6.26
CA LEU A 68 -2.49 23.62 5.03
C LEU A 68 -3.03 24.71 4.10
N ILE A 69 -3.01 24.45 2.79
CA ILE A 69 -3.47 25.38 1.77
C ILE A 69 -4.73 24.81 1.12
N ILE A 70 -5.82 25.56 1.19
CA ILE A 70 -7.07 25.22 0.49
C ILE A 70 -6.97 25.73 -0.96
N ASP A 71 -7.41 24.92 -1.92
CA ASP A 71 -7.57 25.35 -3.32
C ASP A 71 -8.47 26.59 -3.42
N GLU A 72 -7.91 27.67 -3.97
CA GLU A 72 -8.55 28.97 -4.14
C GLU A 72 -9.82 28.91 -5.00
N SER A 73 -9.91 27.93 -5.89
CA SER A 73 -11.08 27.74 -6.75
C SER A 73 -12.31 27.23 -5.99
N CYS A 74 -12.15 26.75 -4.75
CA CYS A 74 -13.25 26.34 -3.87
C CYS A 74 -14.09 27.51 -3.30
N LYS A 75 -13.76 28.76 -3.64
CA LYS A 75 -14.54 29.95 -3.24
C LYS A 75 -15.85 30.15 -4.00
N ASP A 76 -16.03 29.44 -5.12
CA ASP A 76 -17.18 29.61 -5.99
C ASP A 76 -18.30 28.65 -5.58
N VAL A 77 -19.46 29.19 -5.18
CA VAL A 77 -20.62 28.43 -4.65
C VAL A 77 -21.08 27.31 -5.59
N ARG A 78 -20.90 27.50 -6.90
CA ARG A 78 -21.37 26.58 -7.96
C ARG A 78 -20.33 25.53 -8.37
N ARG A 79 -19.19 25.45 -7.68
CA ARG A 79 -18.14 24.50 -8.03
C ARG A 79 -18.62 23.06 -7.81
N LEU A 80 -18.47 22.23 -8.84
CA LEU A 80 -18.72 20.80 -8.73
C LEU A 80 -17.72 20.17 -7.75
N CYS A 81 -18.23 19.33 -6.85
CA CYS A 81 -17.43 18.55 -5.93
C CYS A 81 -17.50 17.08 -6.34
N PHE A 82 -16.36 16.49 -6.70
CA PHE A 82 -16.27 15.05 -6.90
C PHE A 82 -16.25 14.35 -5.54
N PHE A 83 -17.19 13.42 -5.34
CA PHE A 83 -17.17 12.51 -4.20
C PHE A 83 -16.31 11.29 -4.50
N SER A 84 -15.69 10.76 -3.47
CA SER A 84 -14.88 9.55 -3.52
C SER A 84 -15.38 8.56 -2.48
N TYR A 85 -15.30 7.29 -2.84
CA TYR A 85 -15.48 6.21 -1.88
C TYR A 85 -14.22 6.11 -1.01
N ASP A 86 -14.30 6.64 0.21
CA ASP A 86 -13.31 6.46 1.27
C ASP A 86 -13.94 5.64 2.40
N PRO A 87 -13.58 4.34 2.55
CA PRO A 87 -14.09 3.50 3.65
C PRO A 87 -13.79 4.03 5.04
N GLN A 88 -12.82 4.95 5.16
CA GLN A 88 -12.39 5.58 6.41
C GLN A 88 -12.79 7.07 6.45
N LEU A 89 -13.80 7.48 5.68
CA LEU A 89 -14.42 8.80 5.80
C LEU A 89 -14.85 9.03 7.26
N VAL A 90 -14.59 10.23 7.77
CA VAL A 90 -15.00 10.62 9.11
C VAL A 90 -16.16 11.61 9.04
N LEU A 91 -17.21 11.35 9.83
CA LEU A 91 -18.34 12.25 10.07
C LEU A 91 -18.33 12.74 11.53
N ASN A 92 -18.38 14.06 11.70
CA ASN A 92 -18.53 14.72 12.99
C ASN A 92 -19.96 15.25 13.12
N GLN A 93 -20.78 14.58 13.94
CA GLN A 93 -22.17 14.95 14.16
C GLN A 93 -22.34 16.17 15.08
N ASP A 94 -21.33 16.46 15.89
CA ASP A 94 -21.32 17.58 16.86
C ASP A 94 -20.66 18.84 16.29
N VAL A 95 -20.63 18.97 14.96
CA VAL A 95 -19.95 20.06 14.25
C VAL A 95 -20.57 21.43 14.58
N VAL A 96 -19.70 22.38 14.92
CA VAL A 96 -20.06 23.78 15.19
C VAL A 96 -19.68 24.66 14.00
N PRO A 97 -20.44 25.73 13.70
CA PRO A 97 -20.08 26.65 12.62
C PRO A 97 -18.84 27.48 12.99
N LEU A 98 -17.93 27.65 12.03
CA LEU A 98 -16.78 28.56 12.19
C LEU A 98 -17.26 30.00 12.41
N ASN A 99 -16.70 30.69 13.41
CA ASN A 99 -16.96 32.12 13.59
C ASN A 99 -16.21 32.95 12.55
N THR A 100 -16.84 33.22 11.41
CA THR A 100 -16.21 33.94 10.30
C THR A 100 -15.80 35.38 10.66
N SER A 101 -16.44 36.00 11.66
CA SER A 101 -16.12 37.37 12.09
C SER A 101 -14.76 37.48 12.79
N GLU A 102 -14.37 36.47 13.57
CA GLU A 102 -13.06 36.42 14.24
C GLU A 102 -11.92 36.24 13.23
N TRP A 103 -12.18 35.52 12.15
CA TRP A 103 -11.19 35.18 11.13
C TRP A 103 -11.13 36.18 9.97
N SER A 104 -11.99 37.21 9.96
CA SER A 104 -12.10 38.19 8.87
C SER A 104 -11.33 39.51 9.08
N ILE A 105 -10.67 39.74 10.23
CA ILE A 105 -9.97 41.01 10.52
C ILE A 105 -8.43 40.90 10.34
N ALA A 106 -7.85 41.85 9.61
CA ALA A 106 -6.50 41.82 9.02
C ALA A 106 -5.32 42.20 9.94
N LYS A 107 -4.34 41.29 10.08
CA LYS A 107 -2.89 41.37 9.70
C LYS A 107 -2.19 40.12 10.27
N PRO A 108 -1.15 39.59 9.59
CA PRO A 108 -0.55 38.31 9.97
C PRO A 108 0.22 38.47 11.28
N SER A 109 -0.01 37.55 12.22
CA SER A 109 0.86 37.36 13.37
C SER A 109 2.00 36.44 12.93
N GLU A 110 3.20 37.00 12.82
CA GLU A 110 4.43 36.19 12.79
C GLU A 110 4.56 35.50 14.14
N THR A 111 4.48 34.17 14.19
CA THR A 111 4.97 33.43 15.35
C THR A 111 5.46 32.03 14.96
N VAL A 112 6.79 31.95 14.88
CA VAL A 112 7.70 30.90 15.35
C VAL A 112 7.29 29.43 15.15
N CYS A 113 8.02 28.77 14.25
CA CYS A 113 8.13 27.32 14.20
C CYS A 113 8.93 26.80 15.41
N GLU A 114 8.36 25.88 16.17
CA GLU A 114 9.13 24.92 16.96
C GLU A 114 8.81 23.52 16.45
N GLU A 115 9.84 22.83 15.96
CA GLU A 115 9.83 21.39 15.68
C GLU A 115 9.77 20.61 16.99
N PRO A 116 8.92 19.58 17.11
CA PRO A 116 9.12 18.52 18.07
C PRO A 116 10.08 17.48 17.50
N ALA A 117 11.01 17.10 18.37
CA ALA A 117 12.08 16.16 18.17
C ALA A 117 11.61 14.78 17.69
N ASP A 118 12.34 14.30 16.70
CA ASP A 118 12.42 12.92 16.23
C ASP A 118 13.04 12.03 17.33
N LEU A 119 12.30 10.99 17.71
CA LEU A 119 12.81 9.84 18.45
C LEU A 119 12.15 8.61 17.86
N THR A 120 12.87 7.84 17.06
CA THR A 120 13.12 6.42 17.32
C THR A 120 14.08 5.83 16.29
N GLU A 121 15.17 5.22 16.78
CA GLU A 121 16.12 4.46 15.99
C GLU A 121 15.48 3.17 15.41
N PRO A 122 15.89 2.71 14.21
CA PRO A 122 15.41 1.45 13.66
C PRO A 122 16.08 0.26 14.34
N THR A 123 15.26 -0.70 14.79
CA THR A 123 15.66 -2.04 15.26
C THR A 123 15.91 -3.02 14.10
N GLU A 124 16.32 -2.53 12.92
CA GLU A 124 16.45 -3.34 11.69
C GLU A 124 17.70 -4.25 11.65
N ASP A 125 18.62 -4.13 12.59
CA ASP A 125 19.96 -4.74 12.49
C ASP A 125 20.07 -6.19 13.02
N LEU A 126 18.96 -6.89 13.26
CA LEU A 126 18.97 -8.27 13.82
C LEU A 126 18.54 -9.38 12.85
N PHE A 127 18.17 -9.04 11.61
CA PHE A 127 17.55 -10.01 10.69
C PHE A 127 18.39 -10.19 9.43
N GLU A 128 19.39 -11.07 9.50
CA GLU A 128 20.08 -11.53 8.29
C GLU A 128 19.13 -12.38 7.42
N PRO A 129 19.01 -12.10 6.10
CA PRO A 129 18.23 -12.93 5.21
C PRO A 129 18.84 -14.33 5.09
N PRO A 130 18.03 -15.38 4.84
CA PRO A 130 18.53 -16.74 4.74
C PRO A 130 19.57 -16.89 3.60
N PRO A 131 20.51 -17.84 3.71
CA PRO A 131 21.59 -18.00 2.74
C PRO A 131 21.10 -18.16 1.31
N THR A 132 21.75 -17.44 0.41
CA THR A 132 21.34 -17.19 -0.98
C THR A 132 21.42 -18.39 -1.93
N ASP A 133 22.02 -19.51 -1.49
CA ASP A 133 22.31 -20.67 -2.33
C ASP A 133 21.61 -21.93 -1.80
N LEU A 134 20.36 -22.18 -2.21
CA LEU A 134 19.68 -23.45 -1.97
C LEU A 134 19.18 -24.02 -3.29
N ILE A 135 20.08 -24.73 -3.99
CA ILE A 135 19.80 -25.33 -5.29
C ILE A 135 18.89 -26.58 -5.18
N THR A 136 18.72 -27.22 -4.02
CA THR A 136 17.86 -28.43 -3.89
C THR A 136 17.55 -28.79 -2.43
N VAL A 137 16.95 -27.89 -1.66
CA VAL A 137 16.52 -28.19 -0.28
C VAL A 137 15.02 -27.97 -0.19
N SER A 138 14.25 -29.05 -0.02
CA SER A 138 12.83 -28.91 0.36
C SER A 138 12.76 -28.12 1.67
N ALA A 139 11.71 -27.31 1.87
CA ALA A 139 11.52 -26.54 3.10
C ALA A 139 11.61 -27.44 4.36
N GLU A 140 11.21 -28.71 4.22
CA GLU A 140 11.36 -29.78 5.21
C GLU A 140 12.83 -30.02 5.60
N HIS A 141 13.75 -30.10 4.63
CA HIS A 141 15.16 -30.32 4.91
C HIS A 141 15.83 -29.08 5.54
N TYR A 142 15.35 -27.87 5.22
CA TYR A 142 15.78 -26.67 5.97
C TYR A 142 15.30 -26.72 7.42
N LEU A 143 14.03 -27.11 7.65
CA LEU A 143 13.50 -27.29 9.00
C LEU A 143 14.32 -28.31 9.79
N GLU A 144 14.66 -29.47 9.21
CA GLU A 144 15.51 -30.48 9.85
C GLU A 144 16.88 -29.92 10.27
N GLN A 145 17.56 -29.20 9.37
CA GLN A 145 18.84 -28.56 9.69
C GLN A 145 18.69 -27.47 10.75
N GLY A 146 17.62 -26.67 10.66
CA GLY A 146 17.30 -25.61 11.61
C GLY A 146 17.08 -26.15 13.03
N LEU A 147 16.38 -27.28 13.16
CA LEU A 147 16.16 -27.95 14.45
C LEU A 147 17.49 -28.39 15.07
N GLN A 148 18.41 -28.97 14.29
CA GLN A 148 19.76 -29.34 14.77
C GLN A 148 20.56 -28.10 15.22
N GLN A 149 20.44 -26.98 14.50
CA GLN A 149 21.09 -25.72 14.87
C GLN A 149 20.53 -25.15 16.18
N ILE A 150 19.22 -25.21 16.38
CA ILE A 150 18.57 -24.81 17.64
C ILE A 150 19.06 -25.67 18.81
N GLU A 151 19.11 -27.00 18.63
CA GLU A 151 19.55 -27.93 19.69
C GLU A 151 21.03 -27.78 20.06
N SER A 152 21.87 -27.43 19.09
CA SER A 152 23.32 -27.29 19.24
C SER A 152 23.80 -25.88 19.61
N ALA A 153 22.88 -24.91 19.76
CA ALA A 153 23.22 -23.50 19.94
C ALA A 153 23.91 -23.22 21.30
N ALA A 154 25.10 -22.62 21.23
CA ALA A 154 25.86 -22.18 22.40
C ALA A 154 25.15 -21.05 23.15
N GLU A 155 25.34 -20.98 24.47
CA GLU A 155 24.60 -20.10 25.39
C GLU A 155 24.53 -18.62 24.94
N GLY A 156 25.59 -18.09 24.34
CA GLY A 156 25.66 -16.72 23.82
C GLY A 156 25.05 -16.47 22.43
N SER A 157 24.69 -17.51 21.67
CA SER A 157 24.16 -17.39 20.29
C SER A 157 22.75 -17.98 20.10
N ARG A 158 22.11 -18.45 21.19
CA ARG A 158 20.78 -19.07 21.17
C ARG A 158 19.70 -18.17 20.59
N HIS A 159 19.55 -16.94 21.11
CA HIS A 159 18.51 -16.02 20.66
C HIS A 159 18.58 -15.74 19.15
N ASN A 160 19.78 -15.45 18.64
CA ASN A 160 20.00 -15.22 17.21
C ASN A 160 19.65 -16.48 16.38
N ASN A 161 20.14 -17.67 16.79
CA ASN A 161 19.82 -18.91 16.08
C ASN A 161 18.33 -19.24 16.09
N TYR A 162 17.65 -19.05 17.23
CA TYR A 162 16.21 -19.28 17.35
C TYR A 162 15.45 -18.36 16.41
N CYS A 163 15.78 -17.07 16.41
CA CYS A 163 15.12 -16.10 15.55
C CYS A 163 15.38 -16.33 14.07
N ARG A 164 16.62 -16.61 13.68
CA ARG A 164 16.97 -16.88 12.27
C ARG A 164 16.20 -18.08 11.71
N VAL A 165 16.17 -19.19 12.45
CA VAL A 165 15.49 -20.42 12.02
C VAL A 165 13.96 -20.22 12.05
N ALA A 166 13.42 -19.69 13.15
CA ALA A 166 11.98 -19.49 13.31
C ALA A 166 11.40 -18.52 12.28
N TYR A 167 12.09 -17.41 12.02
CA TYR A 167 11.70 -16.43 11.01
C TYR A 167 11.67 -17.02 9.61
N SER A 168 12.71 -17.79 9.23
CA SER A 168 12.75 -18.45 7.92
C SER A 168 11.61 -19.47 7.76
N CYS A 169 11.33 -20.25 8.80
CA CYS A 169 10.23 -21.21 8.80
C CYS A 169 8.85 -20.54 8.73
N GLY A 170 8.66 -19.40 9.40
CA GLY A 170 7.45 -18.59 9.26
C GLY A 170 7.22 -18.14 7.82
N GLY A 171 8.27 -17.71 7.12
CA GLY A 171 8.20 -17.37 5.70
C GLY A 171 7.81 -18.55 4.80
N PHE A 172 8.34 -19.75 5.06
CA PHE A 172 7.96 -20.98 4.34
C PHE A 172 6.49 -21.37 4.58
N VAL A 173 6.02 -21.25 5.81
CA VAL A 173 4.62 -21.54 6.17
C VAL A 173 3.66 -20.57 5.47
N SER A 174 4.00 -19.28 5.44
CA SER A 174 3.25 -18.26 4.71
C SER A 174 3.21 -18.50 3.18
N SER A 175 4.10 -19.36 2.67
CA SER A 175 4.16 -19.75 1.26
C SER A 175 3.63 -21.16 0.99
N ASP A 176 2.87 -21.75 1.94
CA ASP A 176 2.32 -23.10 1.89
C ASP A 176 3.35 -24.22 1.67
N LEU A 177 4.62 -23.98 2.02
CA LEU A 177 5.71 -24.96 1.87
C LEU A 177 5.87 -25.86 3.11
N LEU A 178 5.32 -25.44 4.25
CA LEU A 178 5.37 -26.16 5.52
C LEU A 178 4.01 -26.01 6.24
N ALA A 179 3.61 -27.04 7.00
CA ALA A 179 2.42 -26.97 7.84
C ALA A 179 2.71 -26.12 9.10
N ARG A 180 1.88 -25.12 9.35
CA ARG A 180 2.06 -24.13 10.42
C ARG A 180 2.17 -24.77 11.80
N GLU A 181 1.16 -25.55 12.19
CA GLU A 181 1.04 -26.15 13.50
C GLU A 181 2.21 -27.10 13.80
N ASP A 182 2.49 -28.03 12.89
CA ASP A 182 3.58 -29.01 13.02
C ASP A 182 4.96 -28.32 13.12
N THR A 183 5.20 -27.33 12.26
CA THR A 183 6.48 -26.62 12.20
C THR A 183 6.73 -25.82 13.47
N LEU A 184 5.73 -25.06 13.94
CA LEU A 184 5.85 -24.25 15.14
C LEU A 184 6.04 -25.13 16.38
N GLU A 185 5.32 -26.26 16.47
CA GLU A 185 5.47 -27.22 17.57
C GLU A 185 6.89 -27.80 17.62
N LEU A 186 7.43 -28.23 16.47
CA LEU A 186 8.80 -28.76 16.38
C LEU A 186 9.85 -27.74 16.84
N LEU A 187 9.73 -26.48 16.39
CA LEU A 187 10.66 -25.41 16.75
C LEU A 187 10.60 -25.07 18.25
N ILE A 188 9.40 -24.98 18.82
CA ILE A 188 9.21 -24.72 20.26
C ILE A 188 9.81 -25.85 21.09
N ASN A 189 9.55 -27.12 20.71
CA ASN A 189 10.08 -28.27 21.43
C ASN A 189 11.61 -28.32 21.38
N ALA A 190 12.22 -28.05 20.23
CA ALA A 190 13.67 -27.95 20.10
C ALA A 190 14.26 -26.81 20.95
N ALA A 191 13.65 -25.63 20.95
CA ALA A 191 14.13 -24.47 21.71
C ALA A 191 14.01 -24.67 23.23
N ARG A 192 12.89 -25.23 23.72
CA ARG A 192 12.70 -25.56 25.15
C ARG A 192 13.74 -26.58 25.63
N LYS A 193 14.08 -27.56 24.80
CA LYS A 193 15.11 -28.57 25.10
C LYS A 193 16.51 -27.97 25.10
N ALA A 194 16.79 -27.01 24.21
CA ALA A 194 18.07 -26.32 24.12
C ALA A 194 18.32 -25.32 25.26
N ARG A 195 17.25 -24.83 25.92
CA ARG A 195 17.30 -23.88 27.03
C ARG A 195 16.42 -24.33 28.23
N PRO A 196 16.78 -25.42 28.93
CA PRO A 196 15.98 -25.95 30.03
C PRO A 196 15.90 -25.03 31.25
N GLU A 197 16.83 -24.08 31.40
CA GLU A 197 16.87 -23.12 32.50
C GLU A 197 15.78 -22.04 32.41
N ASP A 198 15.27 -21.75 31.21
CA ASP A 198 14.19 -20.79 30.97
C ASP A 198 13.46 -21.14 29.66
N PRO A 199 12.64 -22.21 29.69
CA PRO A 199 11.95 -22.71 28.50
C PRO A 199 10.86 -21.76 28.01
N ALA A 200 10.30 -20.93 28.91
CA ALA A 200 9.23 -20.00 28.58
C ALA A 200 9.72 -18.84 27.71
N ASP A 201 10.93 -18.34 27.97
CA ASP A 201 11.51 -17.27 27.15
C ASP A 201 12.03 -17.78 25.79
N ALA A 202 12.54 -19.02 25.74
CA ALA A 202 12.89 -19.69 24.48
C ALA A 202 11.67 -19.85 23.55
N GLU A 203 10.53 -20.28 24.11
CA GLU A 203 9.27 -20.39 23.39
C GLU A 203 8.77 -19.03 22.88
N ARG A 204 8.76 -18.01 23.74
CA ARG A 204 8.34 -16.65 23.34
C ARG A 204 9.18 -16.12 22.17
N THR A 205 10.50 -16.32 22.24
CA THR A 205 11.43 -15.91 21.19
C THR A 205 11.09 -16.58 19.85
N VAL A 206 10.88 -17.91 19.86
CA VAL A 206 10.52 -18.66 18.65
C VAL A 206 9.17 -18.20 18.10
N GLN A 207 8.14 -18.08 18.94
CA GLN A 207 6.80 -17.66 18.52
C GLN A 207 6.80 -16.25 17.91
N GLN A 208 7.50 -15.31 18.52
CA GLN A 208 7.61 -13.94 18.03
C GLN A 208 8.33 -13.91 16.68
N CYS A 209 9.52 -14.51 16.59
CA CYS A 209 10.32 -14.50 15.37
C CYS A 209 9.64 -15.29 14.22
N PHE A 210 8.93 -16.39 14.53
CA PHE A 210 8.10 -17.11 13.58
C PHE A 210 6.95 -16.24 13.04
N SER A 211 6.21 -15.57 13.94
CA SER A 211 5.10 -14.68 13.55
C SER A 211 5.55 -13.50 12.69
N GLU A 212 6.74 -12.95 12.95
CA GLU A 212 7.34 -11.93 12.07
C GLU A 212 7.76 -12.49 10.71
N GLY A 213 8.23 -13.75 10.67
CA GLY A 213 8.51 -14.49 9.44
C GLY A 213 7.26 -14.75 8.61
N GLU A 214 6.13 -15.09 9.25
CA GLU A 214 4.84 -15.32 8.57
C GLU A 214 4.35 -14.10 7.78
N LYS A 215 4.75 -12.89 8.19
CA LYS A 215 4.44 -11.64 7.48
C LYS A 215 5.25 -11.45 6.19
N LYS A 216 6.28 -12.27 5.94
CA LYS A 216 7.15 -12.18 4.75
C LYS A 216 7.24 -13.54 4.05
N PRO A 217 6.32 -13.83 3.10
CA PRO A 217 6.33 -15.09 2.35
C PRO A 217 7.69 -15.36 1.70
N TYR A 218 8.19 -16.59 1.85
CA TYR A 218 9.38 -17.05 1.16
C TYR A 218 9.16 -17.17 -0.34
N ARG A 219 9.90 -16.39 -1.13
CA ARG A 219 9.95 -16.52 -2.59
C ARG A 219 11.23 -17.28 -2.97
N PRO A 220 11.13 -18.53 -3.51
CA PRO A 220 12.31 -19.22 -4.00
C PRO A 220 12.96 -18.41 -5.13
N LYS A 221 14.29 -18.32 -5.12
CA LYS A 221 15.04 -17.80 -6.27
C LYS A 221 14.92 -18.79 -7.42
N VAL A 222 13.86 -18.67 -8.21
CA VAL A 222 13.71 -19.47 -9.42
C VAL A 222 14.84 -19.07 -10.37
N THR A 223 15.55 -20.05 -10.92
CA THR A 223 16.65 -19.80 -11.88
C THR A 223 16.22 -20.20 -13.28
N SER A 224 16.77 -19.52 -14.29
CA SER A 224 16.46 -19.73 -15.71
C SER A 224 16.63 -21.18 -16.20
N SER A 225 17.47 -21.98 -15.52
CA SER A 225 17.72 -23.40 -15.86
C SER A 225 16.54 -24.33 -15.57
N THR A 226 15.59 -23.92 -14.74
CA THR A 226 14.49 -24.78 -14.26
C THR A 226 13.16 -24.49 -14.99
N ILE A 227 13.06 -23.35 -15.67
CA ILE A 227 11.84 -22.86 -16.29
C ILE A 227 11.85 -23.11 -17.81
N LYS A 228 10.86 -23.84 -18.32
CA LYS A 228 10.64 -23.98 -19.77
C LYS A 228 9.93 -22.72 -20.31
N GLY A 229 10.54 -22.09 -21.31
CA GLY A 229 10.00 -20.92 -22.00
C GLY A 229 10.68 -20.71 -23.36
N ASN A 230 10.11 -19.85 -24.19
CA ASN A 230 10.64 -19.44 -25.49
C ASN A 230 11.76 -18.39 -25.32
N TRP A 231 12.89 -18.83 -24.78
CA TRP A 231 13.99 -17.96 -24.39
C TRP A 231 14.97 -17.64 -25.53
N HIS A 232 15.37 -16.37 -25.62
CA HIS A 232 16.49 -15.91 -26.44
C HIS A 232 17.78 -15.86 -25.61
N TYR A 233 18.86 -16.48 -26.10
CA TYR A 233 20.14 -16.54 -25.40
C TYR A 233 21.20 -15.64 -26.04
N LEU A 234 22.20 -15.24 -25.26
CA LEU A 234 23.43 -14.64 -25.76
C LEU A 234 24.29 -15.69 -26.45
N ASN A 235 25.07 -15.28 -27.45
CA ASN A 235 26.11 -16.13 -28.03
C ASN A 235 27.25 -16.25 -27.03
N THR A 236 27.39 -17.40 -26.36
CA THR A 236 28.46 -17.69 -25.40
C THR A 236 29.50 -18.65 -25.98
N ALA A 237 30.72 -18.60 -25.45
CA ALA A 237 31.75 -19.57 -25.79
C ALA A 237 31.33 -21.00 -25.36
N PRO A 238 31.89 -22.07 -25.96
CA PRO A 238 31.44 -23.46 -25.72
C PRO A 238 31.47 -23.92 -24.25
N ASN A 239 32.31 -23.29 -23.42
CA ASN A 239 32.50 -23.64 -22.01
C ASN A 239 31.86 -22.64 -21.04
N GLU A 240 31.13 -21.63 -21.53
CA GLU A 240 30.41 -20.68 -20.69
C GLU A 240 28.96 -21.13 -20.47
N PRO A 241 28.41 -20.90 -19.26
CA PRO A 241 27.00 -21.14 -19.01
C PRO A 241 26.14 -20.32 -19.97
N ARG A 242 25.01 -20.87 -20.41
CA ARG A 242 24.03 -20.14 -21.23
C ARG A 242 23.53 -18.94 -20.43
N LYS A 243 23.50 -17.78 -21.09
CA LYS A 243 23.05 -16.52 -20.51
C LYS A 243 21.86 -16.01 -21.31
N LEU A 244 20.82 -15.56 -20.64
CA LEU A 244 19.66 -14.97 -21.29
C LEU A 244 20.02 -13.60 -21.88
N LYS A 245 19.46 -13.30 -23.05
CA LYS A 245 19.62 -11.98 -23.66
C LYS A 245 18.77 -10.95 -22.90
N PRO A 246 19.31 -9.80 -22.48
CA PRO A 246 18.53 -8.75 -21.82
C PRO A 246 17.72 -7.98 -22.87
N ASN A 247 16.51 -8.45 -23.17
CA ASN A 247 15.64 -7.85 -24.17
C ASN A 247 14.17 -7.92 -23.73
N LEU A 248 13.34 -7.11 -24.41
CA LEU A 248 11.89 -7.04 -24.16
C LEU A 248 11.23 -8.42 -24.19
N HIS A 249 11.51 -9.21 -25.24
CA HIS A 249 10.91 -10.53 -25.46
C HIS A 249 11.08 -11.44 -24.26
N ASN A 250 12.31 -11.55 -23.73
CA ASN A 250 12.56 -12.47 -22.64
C ASN A 250 11.97 -12.00 -21.31
N VAL A 251 11.86 -10.68 -21.07
CA VAL A 251 11.16 -10.21 -19.87
C VAL A 251 9.66 -10.48 -19.97
N VAL A 252 9.05 -10.30 -21.15
CA VAL A 252 7.65 -10.67 -21.39
C VAL A 252 7.43 -12.18 -21.24
N GLU A 253 8.33 -12.99 -21.80
CA GLU A 253 8.30 -14.45 -21.63
C GLU A 253 8.41 -14.82 -20.14
N TRP A 254 9.27 -14.14 -19.39
CA TRP A 254 9.41 -14.35 -17.95
C TRP A 254 8.13 -14.04 -17.19
N LEU A 255 7.51 -12.88 -17.44
CA LEU A 255 6.22 -12.52 -16.84
C LEU A 255 5.14 -13.57 -17.16
N SER A 256 5.14 -14.06 -18.40
CA SER A 256 4.20 -15.09 -18.87
C SER A 256 4.39 -16.43 -18.16
N VAL A 257 5.64 -16.91 -18.06
CA VAL A 257 5.91 -18.21 -17.44
C VAL A 257 5.72 -18.15 -15.92
N MET A 258 6.05 -17.01 -15.29
CA MET A 258 5.79 -16.76 -13.89
C MET A 258 4.30 -16.49 -13.60
N GLN A 259 3.46 -16.40 -14.64
CA GLN A 259 2.03 -16.10 -14.55
C GLN A 259 1.75 -14.84 -13.73
N TRP A 260 2.53 -13.78 -14.00
CA TRP A 260 2.42 -12.55 -13.23
C TRP A 260 1.05 -11.91 -13.45
N SER A 261 0.39 -11.49 -12.37
CA SER A 261 -0.96 -10.90 -12.42
C SER A 261 -0.87 -9.40 -12.69
N THR A 262 -0.74 -9.04 -13.96
CA THR A 262 -0.70 -7.64 -14.42
C THR A 262 -1.58 -7.47 -15.64
N TRP A 263 -2.41 -6.43 -15.66
CA TRP A 263 -3.34 -6.12 -16.74
C TRP A 263 -3.34 -4.62 -17.04
N TYR A 264 -3.84 -4.24 -18.21
CA TYR A 264 -4.10 -2.84 -18.55
C TYR A 264 -5.57 -2.52 -18.29
N ASP A 265 -5.83 -1.56 -17.40
CA ASP A 265 -7.19 -1.11 -17.14
C ASP A 265 -7.56 0.06 -18.07
N GLU A 266 -8.59 -0.15 -18.89
CA GLU A 266 -9.07 0.82 -19.87
C GLU A 266 -9.84 1.98 -19.24
N PHE A 267 -10.32 1.83 -18.00
CA PHE A 267 -11.03 2.90 -17.30
C PHE A 267 -10.08 3.92 -16.66
N HIS A 268 -9.10 3.45 -15.89
CA HIS A 268 -8.05 4.28 -15.27
C HIS A 268 -6.98 4.70 -16.29
N HIS A 269 -6.88 4.01 -17.43
CA HIS A 269 -5.78 4.11 -18.40
C HIS A 269 -4.41 3.82 -17.77
N ARG A 270 -4.37 2.85 -16.86
CA ARG A 270 -3.18 2.49 -16.08
C ARG A 270 -2.87 1.00 -16.21
N THR A 271 -1.60 0.67 -16.04
CA THR A 271 -1.19 -0.71 -15.79
C THR A 271 -1.46 -1.02 -14.32
N MET A 272 -2.15 -2.13 -14.07
CA MET A 272 -2.57 -2.56 -12.74
C MET A 272 -1.96 -3.91 -12.40
N THR A 273 -1.78 -4.16 -11.11
CA THR A 273 -1.29 -5.45 -10.57
C THR A 273 -1.96 -5.74 -9.24
N VAL A 274 -1.74 -6.94 -8.71
CA VAL A 274 -2.19 -7.32 -7.38
C VAL A 274 -1.03 -7.18 -6.38
N ASP A 275 -1.31 -6.60 -5.21
CA ASP A 275 -0.37 -6.56 -4.08
C ASP A 275 -0.34 -7.89 -3.30
N GLU A 276 0.49 -7.99 -2.27
CA GLU A 276 0.62 -9.23 -1.48
C GLU A 276 -0.65 -9.59 -0.68
N ARG A 277 -1.59 -8.65 -0.52
CA ARG A 277 -2.86 -8.84 0.19
C ARG A 277 -4.00 -9.19 -0.75
N GLY A 278 -3.77 -9.20 -2.06
CA GLY A 278 -4.83 -9.39 -3.05
C GLY A 278 -5.47 -8.09 -3.52
N ASP A 279 -5.00 -6.93 -3.07
CA ASP A 279 -5.57 -5.64 -3.46
C ASP A 279 -5.07 -5.22 -4.84
N HIS A 280 -5.97 -4.68 -5.66
CA HIS A 280 -5.61 -4.11 -6.96
C HIS A 280 -4.89 -2.77 -6.74
N ILE A 281 -3.69 -2.64 -7.29
CA ILE A 281 -2.83 -1.45 -7.18
C ILE A 281 -2.30 -1.03 -8.56
N GLU A 282 -1.97 0.26 -8.71
CA GLU A 282 -1.30 0.76 -9.91
C GLU A 282 0.15 0.25 -9.96
N TRP A 283 0.61 -0.12 -11.15
CA TRP A 283 2.01 -0.41 -11.40
C TRP A 283 2.82 0.90 -11.48
N GLU A 284 3.37 1.32 -10.34
CA GLU A 284 4.22 2.51 -10.25
C GLU A 284 5.72 2.21 -10.49
N ASP A 285 6.53 3.26 -10.68
CA ASP A 285 7.98 3.18 -10.93
C ASP A 285 8.72 2.35 -9.86
N GLU A 286 8.27 2.40 -8.60
CA GLU A 286 8.84 1.60 -7.52
C GLU A 286 8.79 0.10 -7.81
N LEU A 287 7.69 -0.38 -8.39
CA LEU A 287 7.51 -1.79 -8.77
C LEU A 287 8.40 -2.17 -9.96
N THR A 288 8.55 -1.27 -10.93
CA THR A 288 9.51 -1.44 -12.03
C THR A 288 10.93 -1.61 -11.50
N LEU A 289 11.36 -0.76 -10.55
CA LEU A 289 12.70 -0.85 -9.97
C LEU A 289 12.90 -2.15 -9.16
N LYS A 290 11.89 -2.55 -8.38
CA LYS A 290 11.91 -3.83 -7.64
C LYS A 290 12.05 -5.02 -8.59
N LEU A 291 11.20 -5.07 -9.63
CA LEU A 291 11.25 -6.13 -10.63
C LEU A 291 12.58 -6.11 -11.39
N THR A 292 13.10 -4.93 -11.73
CA THR A 292 14.40 -4.80 -12.42
C THR A 292 15.52 -5.43 -11.61
N LYS A 293 15.57 -5.16 -10.30
CA LYS A 293 16.54 -5.78 -9.40
C LYS A 293 16.37 -7.31 -9.35
N GLU A 294 15.13 -7.79 -9.24
CA GLU A 294 14.83 -9.22 -9.22
C GLU A 294 15.30 -9.93 -10.51
N LEU A 295 15.04 -9.32 -11.68
CA LEU A 295 15.48 -9.84 -12.98
C LEU A 295 17.01 -9.81 -13.13
N GLN A 296 17.69 -8.81 -12.59
CA GLN A 296 19.16 -8.74 -12.59
C GLN A 296 19.80 -9.87 -11.76
N ASP A 297 19.11 -10.33 -10.72
CA ASP A 297 19.51 -11.47 -9.89
C ASP A 297 19.12 -12.83 -10.49
N PHE A 298 18.15 -12.86 -11.42
CA PHE A 298 17.60 -14.08 -12.02
C PHE A 298 18.55 -14.78 -13.00
N ASP A 299 19.27 -14.03 -13.85
CA ASP A 299 20.18 -14.59 -14.84
C ASP A 299 21.43 -13.72 -15.04
N LEU A 300 22.58 -14.36 -15.22
CA LEU A 300 23.86 -13.65 -15.43
C LEU A 300 23.85 -12.72 -16.65
N GLY A 301 23.07 -13.05 -17.69
CA GLY A 301 22.91 -12.22 -18.87
C GLY A 301 22.03 -10.98 -18.65
N TRP A 302 21.28 -10.93 -17.54
CA TRP A 302 20.37 -9.83 -17.21
C TRP A 302 20.92 -8.85 -16.20
N ARG A 303 22.10 -9.07 -15.62
CA ARG A 303 22.73 -8.12 -14.67
C ARG A 303 22.79 -6.66 -15.16
N GLY A 304 22.80 -6.44 -16.47
CA GLY A 304 22.80 -5.11 -17.09
C GLY A 304 21.47 -4.70 -17.73
N ILE A 305 20.37 -5.41 -17.47
CA ILE A 305 19.06 -5.02 -18.00
C ILE A 305 18.62 -3.71 -17.33
N SER A 306 18.16 -2.76 -18.14
CA SER A 306 17.69 -1.47 -17.64
C SER A 306 16.22 -1.55 -17.23
N ASP A 307 15.86 -0.76 -16.24
CA ASP A 307 14.48 -0.45 -15.85
C ASP A 307 13.59 -0.08 -17.05
N LEU A 308 14.11 0.66 -18.02
CA LEU A 308 13.37 1.01 -19.24
C LEU A 308 12.92 -0.21 -20.08
N ILE A 309 13.71 -1.29 -20.11
CA ILE A 309 13.32 -2.52 -20.83
C ILE A 309 12.25 -3.24 -20.04
N VAL A 310 12.40 -3.25 -18.71
CA VAL A 310 11.47 -3.90 -17.78
C VAL A 310 10.11 -3.20 -17.81
N ASP A 311 10.07 -1.87 -17.68
CA ASP A 311 8.85 -1.06 -17.80
C ASP A 311 8.10 -1.33 -19.11
N LYS A 312 8.81 -1.28 -20.24
CA LYS A 312 8.22 -1.60 -21.54
C LYS A 312 7.71 -3.03 -21.63
N ALA A 313 8.39 -3.98 -21.00
CA ALA A 313 7.97 -5.38 -20.98
C ALA A 313 6.69 -5.56 -20.17
N VAL A 314 6.64 -4.95 -18.98
CA VAL A 314 5.44 -4.95 -18.13
C VAL A 314 4.26 -4.33 -18.87
N GLN A 315 4.44 -3.16 -19.50
CA GLN A 315 3.39 -2.55 -20.31
C GLN A 315 2.95 -3.46 -21.46
N THR A 316 3.91 -4.02 -22.21
CA THR A 316 3.62 -4.93 -23.33
C THR A 316 2.85 -6.16 -22.89
N TYR A 317 3.20 -6.72 -21.74
CA TYR A 317 2.54 -7.88 -21.14
C TYR A 317 1.13 -7.51 -20.65
N ALA A 318 0.99 -6.39 -19.93
CA ALA A 318 -0.29 -5.88 -19.46
C ALA A 318 -1.30 -5.65 -20.60
N TYR A 319 -0.86 -5.13 -21.75
CA TYR A 319 -1.74 -4.92 -22.91
C TYR A 319 -2.30 -6.22 -23.53
N GLN A 320 -1.78 -7.39 -23.17
CA GLN A 320 -2.33 -8.68 -23.60
C GLN A 320 -3.60 -9.05 -22.82
N ASP A 321 -3.78 -8.47 -21.63
CA ASP A 321 -4.94 -8.62 -20.76
C ASP A 321 -5.55 -7.24 -20.48
N LYS A 322 -6.53 -6.85 -21.29
CA LYS A 322 -7.23 -5.57 -21.12
C LYS A 322 -8.51 -5.78 -20.33
N ARG A 323 -8.71 -4.96 -19.30
CA ARG A 323 -9.88 -5.00 -18.41
C ARG A 323 -10.51 -3.63 -18.28
N ASN A 324 -11.73 -3.60 -17.74
CA ASN A 324 -12.41 -2.36 -17.40
C ASN A 324 -13.00 -2.51 -16.00
N GLU A 325 -12.22 -2.18 -14.98
CA GLU A 325 -12.55 -2.46 -13.58
C GLU A 325 -13.84 -1.79 -13.13
N LEU A 326 -14.18 -0.62 -13.67
CA LEU A 326 -15.45 0.02 -13.37
C LEU A 326 -16.62 -0.81 -13.90
N THR A 327 -16.54 -1.24 -15.17
CA THR A 327 -17.61 -2.04 -15.78
C THR A 327 -17.70 -3.39 -15.10
N ASP A 328 -16.56 -4.05 -14.86
CA ASP A 328 -16.48 -5.32 -14.15
C ASP A 328 -17.09 -5.21 -12.75
N PHE A 329 -16.82 -4.12 -12.03
CA PHE A 329 -17.41 -3.86 -10.73
C PHE A 329 -18.93 -3.62 -10.84
N LEU A 330 -19.38 -2.75 -11.75
CA LEU A 330 -20.80 -2.45 -11.91
C LEU A 330 -21.61 -3.67 -12.34
N ASP A 331 -21.08 -4.49 -13.25
CA ASP A 331 -21.69 -5.74 -13.72
C ASP A 331 -21.74 -6.81 -12.62
N SER A 332 -20.85 -6.73 -11.62
CA SER A 332 -20.89 -7.61 -10.45
C SER A 332 -22.02 -7.26 -9.46
N LEU A 333 -22.57 -6.05 -9.53
CA LEU A 333 -23.61 -5.59 -8.62
C LEU A 333 -24.98 -6.14 -9.01
N GLN A 334 -25.79 -6.48 -8.00
CA GLN A 334 -27.20 -6.83 -8.20
C GLN A 334 -28.08 -5.64 -7.82
N TRP A 335 -28.87 -5.16 -8.77
CA TRP A 335 -29.85 -4.10 -8.49
C TRP A 335 -30.98 -4.64 -7.63
N ASP A 336 -31.29 -3.94 -6.53
CA ASP A 336 -32.32 -4.32 -5.58
C ASP A 336 -33.72 -3.81 -5.95
N GLY A 337 -33.87 -3.18 -7.12
CA GLY A 337 -35.13 -2.69 -7.64
C GLY A 337 -35.61 -1.35 -7.05
N VAL A 338 -34.83 -0.73 -6.16
CA VAL A 338 -35.21 0.55 -5.54
C VAL A 338 -34.46 1.70 -6.21
N PRO A 339 -35.14 2.61 -6.94
CA PRO A 339 -34.52 3.80 -7.49
C PRO A 339 -34.16 4.76 -6.35
N ARG A 340 -32.88 5.10 -6.23
CA ARG A 340 -32.36 5.99 -5.16
C ARG A 340 -31.74 7.27 -5.68
N ILE A 341 -31.37 7.33 -6.95
CA ILE A 341 -30.66 8.48 -7.53
C ILE A 341 -31.63 9.65 -7.69
N ASP A 342 -32.82 9.44 -8.25
CA ASP A 342 -33.76 10.53 -8.56
C ASP A 342 -34.23 11.36 -7.33
N SER A 343 -34.07 10.84 -6.11
CA SER A 343 -34.51 11.47 -4.86
C SER A 343 -33.43 11.54 -3.77
N TRP A 344 -32.15 11.28 -4.07
CA TRP A 344 -31.14 11.13 -3.01
C TRP A 344 -30.95 12.39 -2.15
N LEU A 345 -31.05 13.58 -2.74
CA LEU A 345 -30.98 14.85 -2.02
C LEU A 345 -32.15 15.03 -1.05
N ILE A 346 -33.31 14.45 -1.36
CA ILE A 346 -34.52 14.53 -0.52
C ILE A 346 -34.40 13.49 0.59
N ASP A 347 -34.18 12.23 0.22
CA ASP A 347 -34.24 11.08 1.12
C ASP A 347 -33.06 11.01 2.10
N TYR A 348 -31.86 11.41 1.65
CA TYR A 348 -30.63 11.28 2.43
C TYR A 348 -30.07 12.61 2.93
N CYS A 349 -30.33 13.73 2.23
CA CYS A 349 -29.85 15.05 2.64
C CYS A 349 -30.92 15.95 3.25
N GLY A 350 -32.19 15.50 3.29
CA GLY A 350 -33.29 16.25 3.93
C GLY A 350 -33.63 17.57 3.25
N THR A 351 -33.29 17.70 1.96
CA THR A 351 -33.62 18.91 1.20
C THR A 351 -35.12 19.00 0.91
N VAL A 352 -35.64 20.23 0.75
CA VAL A 352 -37.04 20.44 0.42
C VAL A 352 -37.31 19.91 -0.97
N ASP A 353 -38.28 19.01 -1.11
CA ASP A 353 -38.73 18.47 -2.39
C ASP A 353 -39.27 19.58 -3.33
N ASN A 354 -38.46 19.96 -4.33
CA ASN A 354 -38.82 20.90 -5.37
C ASN A 354 -38.16 20.52 -6.71
N LEU A 355 -38.54 21.21 -7.79
CA LEU A 355 -38.03 20.90 -9.14
C LEU A 355 -36.49 20.95 -9.19
N TYR A 356 -35.87 21.94 -8.55
CA TYR A 356 -34.41 22.04 -8.56
C TYR A 356 -33.74 20.87 -7.83
N THR A 357 -34.26 20.44 -6.67
CA THR A 357 -33.66 19.32 -5.92
C THR A 357 -33.88 17.97 -6.59
N ARG A 358 -34.94 17.79 -7.39
CA ARG A 358 -35.15 16.58 -8.20
C ARG A 358 -34.28 16.54 -9.45
N GLU A 359 -34.02 17.69 -10.07
CA GLU A 359 -33.17 17.77 -11.27
C GLU A 359 -31.67 17.77 -10.93
N ALA A 360 -31.31 18.25 -9.73
CA ALA A 360 -29.94 18.23 -9.22
C ALA A 360 -29.57 16.93 -8.49
N GLY A 361 -30.59 16.12 -8.12
CA GLY A 361 -30.45 14.83 -7.46
C GLY A 361 -30.07 13.75 -8.45
#